data_AF-A0A538I5D5-F1
#
_entry.id   AF-A0A538I5D5-F1
#
_cell.length_a   1.000
_cell.length_b   1.000
_cell.length_c   1.000
_cell.angle_alpha   90.00
_cell.angle_beta   90.00
_cell.angle_gamma   90.00
#
_symmetry.space_group_name_H-M   'P 1'
#
loop_
_entity.id
_entity.type
_entity.pdbx_description
1 polymer ?
#
loop_
_entity_poly.entity_id
_entity_poly.type
_entity_poly.pdbx_seq_one_letter_code
_entity_poly.pdbx_strand_id
1 'polypeptide(L)'
;MSCDAVHWCAALNIDSLSESQVDNTTQNSQCLNKAGIEPVSFAFITKSGVPQASPDPLTDFTSPFAASTVDPSKDLFMGPGDTIVLDMHDTPAGFQVVIHDVTTGETGSMTASVANGFRQVLYEPKGNCHSAPYAYHPMYASSSEHTRLTWTAHGYNVAFSDEIGHFEYCDVVNNQKCHSGGATDASADGDDNYCFAASLSLLVQVSGCTDTDVDFDGPSYQPTAWPGTGSARPVPDPIVFTSPLFDTSNGTSNYDRIAFETDLPRIEAADLGGSCDRSTGTGCTNPPPGANFYPIYTTGTLGGQCVWQEGGASLPGTTNTFGGNSTAEYGSLLSLAYPIPGGVVSRYNNYRNTLTTNPCRA
;
A
#
# COMPACT_ATOMS: atom_id res chain seq x y z
N MET A 1 11.22 1.63 -4.02
CA MET A 1 11.60 1.58 -5.46
C MET A 1 11.14 2.86 -6.15
N SER A 2 11.81 3.29 -7.22
CA SER A 2 11.48 4.51 -7.97
C SER A 2 11.46 4.21 -9.46
N CYS A 3 10.97 5.15 -10.28
CA CYS A 3 10.75 4.91 -11.71
C CYS A 3 12.00 5.20 -12.54
N ASP A 4 12.86 6.08 -12.03
CA ASP A 4 14.27 6.13 -12.36
C ASP A 4 15.11 6.56 -11.14
N ALA A 5 16.37 6.94 -11.34
CA ALA A 5 17.26 7.35 -10.26
C ALA A 5 16.79 8.57 -9.46
N VAL A 6 15.98 9.46 -10.04
CA VAL A 6 15.64 10.77 -9.47
C VAL A 6 14.17 11.15 -9.62
N HIS A 7 13.31 10.25 -10.09
CA HIS A 7 11.87 10.48 -10.22
C HIS A 7 11.03 9.33 -9.67
N TRP A 8 9.91 9.70 -9.09
CA TRP A 8 8.77 8.85 -8.75
C TRP A 8 7.81 8.76 -9.94
N CYS A 9 6.99 7.72 -9.93
CA CYS A 9 5.80 7.61 -10.77
C CYS A 9 4.71 6.92 -9.96
N ALA A 10 3.50 6.97 -10.46
CA ALA A 10 2.33 6.38 -9.81
C ALA A 10 1.67 5.36 -10.75
N ALA A 11 0.91 4.45 -10.17
CA ALA A 11 0.07 3.51 -10.90
C ALA A 11 -1.31 3.42 -10.26
N LEU A 12 -2.33 3.13 -11.08
CA LEU A 12 -3.62 2.66 -10.62
C LEU A 12 -3.60 1.13 -10.60
N ASN A 13 -3.73 0.57 -9.40
CA ASN A 13 -3.80 -0.87 -9.16
C ASN A 13 -5.23 -1.25 -8.75
N ILE A 14 -5.74 -2.34 -9.31
CA ILE A 14 -6.99 -2.95 -8.87
C ILE A 14 -6.76 -4.41 -8.52
N ASP A 15 -6.69 -4.65 -7.23
CA ASP A 15 -6.57 -5.96 -6.62
C ASP A 15 -7.95 -6.60 -6.44
N SER A 16 -8.03 -7.89 -6.74
CA SER A 16 -9.25 -8.69 -6.58
C SER A 16 -8.92 -9.97 -5.82
N LEU A 17 -9.93 -10.68 -5.31
CA LEU A 17 -9.72 -11.98 -4.66
C LEU A 17 -10.38 -13.11 -5.47
N SER A 18 -9.60 -14.11 -5.86
CA SER A 18 -10.03 -15.30 -6.59
C SER A 18 -10.58 -16.39 -5.68
N GLU A 19 -11.48 -16.01 -4.77
CA GLU A 19 -12.15 -16.88 -3.81
C GLU A 19 -13.65 -16.56 -3.72
N SER A 20 -14.46 -17.61 -3.66
CA SER A 20 -15.90 -17.50 -3.44
C SER A 20 -16.23 -17.49 -1.95
N GLN A 21 -16.78 -16.37 -1.48
CA GLN A 21 -17.30 -16.23 -0.12
C GLN A 21 -18.57 -17.08 0.14
N VAL A 22 -19.15 -17.70 -0.90
CA VAL A 22 -20.40 -18.47 -0.80
C VAL A 22 -20.14 -19.94 -0.47
N ASP A 23 -19.09 -20.53 -1.05
CA ASP A 23 -18.74 -21.94 -0.88
C ASP A 23 -17.28 -22.18 -0.44
N ASN A 24 -16.52 -21.11 -0.17
CA ASN A 24 -15.13 -21.13 0.27
C ASN A 24 -14.25 -21.96 -0.67
N THR A 25 -14.54 -21.85 -1.97
CA THR A 25 -13.72 -22.43 -3.04
C THR A 25 -12.87 -21.34 -3.68
N THR A 26 -11.67 -21.72 -4.08
CA THR A 26 -10.79 -20.85 -4.87
C THR A 26 -10.95 -21.15 -6.35
N GLN A 27 -10.42 -20.24 -7.14
CA GLN A 27 -10.30 -20.40 -8.59
C GLN A 27 -9.52 -21.66 -9.00
N ASN A 28 -9.70 -22.11 -10.24
CA ASN A 28 -8.95 -23.24 -10.79
C ASN A 28 -7.43 -22.98 -10.80
N SER A 29 -6.64 -24.06 -10.70
CA SER A 29 -5.17 -23.97 -10.61
C SER A 29 -4.51 -23.33 -11.84
N GLN A 30 -5.12 -23.43 -13.02
CA GLN A 30 -4.59 -22.77 -14.22
C GLN A 30 -4.60 -21.25 -14.07
N CYS A 31 -5.67 -20.67 -13.50
CA CYS A 31 -5.75 -19.24 -13.23
C CYS A 31 -4.88 -18.83 -12.05
N LEU A 32 -4.89 -19.60 -10.95
CA LEU A 32 -4.04 -19.30 -9.79
C LEU A 32 -2.55 -19.27 -10.17
N ASN A 33 -2.10 -20.17 -11.06
CA ASN A 33 -0.72 -20.18 -11.54
C ASN A 33 -0.38 -18.99 -12.47
N LYS A 34 -1.39 -18.32 -13.06
CA LYS A 34 -1.18 -17.22 -14.01
C LYS A 34 -1.29 -15.85 -13.36
N ALA A 35 -2.28 -15.67 -12.49
CA ALA A 35 -2.62 -14.37 -11.91
C ALA A 35 -2.69 -14.41 -10.38
N GLY A 36 -2.33 -15.52 -9.74
CA GLY A 36 -2.37 -15.65 -8.29
C GLY A 36 -3.78 -15.78 -7.73
N ILE A 37 -3.85 -15.86 -6.40
CA ILE A 37 -5.12 -15.77 -5.65
C ILE A 37 -5.62 -14.32 -5.61
N GLU A 38 -4.71 -13.35 -5.67
CA GLU A 38 -5.00 -11.92 -5.71
C GLU A 38 -4.59 -11.32 -7.06
N PRO A 39 -5.39 -11.50 -8.12
CA PRO A 39 -5.09 -10.92 -9.42
C PRO A 39 -5.13 -9.39 -9.38
N VAL A 40 -4.12 -8.77 -9.97
CA VAL A 40 -3.94 -7.31 -10.03
C VAL A 40 -4.11 -6.83 -11.46
N SER A 41 -4.97 -5.84 -11.68
CA SER A 41 -4.95 -5.04 -12.91
C SER A 41 -4.08 -3.81 -12.68
N PHE A 42 -2.99 -3.68 -13.45
CA PHE A 42 -1.97 -2.66 -13.24
C PHE A 42 -1.89 -1.69 -14.41
N ALA A 43 -1.85 -0.39 -14.11
CA ALA A 43 -1.57 0.63 -15.12
C ALA A 43 -0.83 1.83 -14.52
N PHE A 44 0.33 2.20 -15.08
CA PHE A 44 0.97 3.48 -14.75
C PHE A 44 0.04 4.66 -15.05
N ILE A 45 0.08 5.69 -14.20
CA ILE A 45 -0.56 6.97 -14.47
C ILE A 45 0.19 7.63 -15.62
N THR A 46 -0.49 7.83 -16.76
CA THR A 46 0.13 8.41 -17.96
C THR A 46 -0.36 9.83 -18.19
N LYS A 47 0.45 10.63 -18.88
CA LYS A 47 0.11 12.01 -19.27
C LYS A 47 -1.13 12.08 -20.16
N SER A 48 -1.47 10.97 -20.82
CA SER A 48 -2.59 10.87 -21.77
C SER A 48 -3.84 10.19 -21.21
N GLY A 49 -3.77 9.54 -20.04
CA GLY A 49 -4.85 8.69 -19.53
C GLY A 49 -4.97 7.32 -20.20
N VAL A 50 -4.13 7.02 -21.20
CA VAL A 50 -4.11 5.75 -21.93
C VAL A 50 -2.98 4.87 -21.37
N PRO A 51 -3.25 3.60 -21.03
CA PRO A 51 -2.23 2.72 -20.48
C PRO A 51 -1.26 2.22 -21.57
N GLN A 52 -0.06 1.83 -21.15
CA GLN A 52 0.99 1.38 -22.08
C GLN A 52 0.65 0.04 -22.75
N ALA A 53 -0.05 -0.83 -22.03
CA ALA A 53 -0.63 -2.08 -22.48
C ALA A 53 -2.00 -2.28 -21.79
N SER A 54 -2.78 -3.25 -22.24
CA SER A 54 -4.08 -3.59 -21.62
C SER A 54 -3.85 -3.98 -20.15
N PRO A 55 -4.49 -3.32 -19.16
CA PRO A 55 -4.45 -3.72 -17.76
C PRO A 55 -5.28 -5.00 -17.57
N ASP A 56 -4.65 -6.14 -17.83
CA ASP A 56 -5.23 -7.48 -17.74
C ASP A 56 -4.39 -8.31 -16.77
N PRO A 57 -4.96 -8.77 -15.64
CA PRO A 57 -4.24 -9.56 -14.66
C PRO A 57 -3.62 -10.85 -15.22
N LEU A 58 -4.09 -11.36 -16.37
CA LEU A 58 -3.49 -12.51 -17.03
C LEU A 58 -2.23 -12.20 -17.84
N THR A 59 -1.93 -10.92 -18.08
CA THR A 59 -0.82 -10.49 -18.94
C THR A 59 0.08 -9.40 -18.35
N ASP A 60 -0.36 -8.64 -17.34
CA ASP A 60 0.36 -7.46 -16.82
C ASP A 60 1.79 -7.76 -16.35
N PHE A 61 1.99 -8.94 -15.76
CA PHE A 61 3.28 -9.41 -15.25
C PHE A 61 3.88 -10.53 -16.09
N THR A 62 3.60 -10.52 -17.40
CA THR A 62 4.15 -11.49 -18.35
C THR A 62 5.10 -10.82 -19.33
N SER A 63 6.21 -11.49 -19.66
CA SER A 63 7.18 -10.99 -20.64
C SER A 63 6.48 -10.64 -21.97
N PRO A 64 6.70 -9.43 -22.53
CA PRO A 64 7.82 -8.53 -22.27
C PRO A 64 7.59 -7.47 -21.17
N PHE A 65 6.63 -7.67 -20.27
CA PHE A 65 6.31 -6.78 -19.14
C PHE A 65 5.86 -5.38 -19.60
N ALA A 66 5.11 -5.32 -20.70
CA ALA A 66 4.72 -4.06 -21.33
C ALA A 66 3.82 -3.17 -20.45
N ALA A 67 3.03 -3.75 -19.54
CA ALA A 67 2.20 -2.98 -18.60
C ALA A 67 2.99 -2.45 -17.40
N SER A 68 4.03 -3.19 -16.99
CA SER A 68 4.78 -3.00 -15.73
C SER A 68 6.21 -2.46 -15.95
N THR A 69 6.58 -2.15 -17.19
CA THR A 69 7.81 -1.42 -17.52
C THR A 69 7.50 0.06 -17.68
N VAL A 70 8.21 0.92 -16.96
CA VAL A 70 8.06 2.38 -17.06
C VAL A 70 8.45 2.88 -18.46
N ASP A 71 7.67 3.79 -19.03
CA ASP A 71 7.92 4.50 -20.30
C ASP A 71 7.93 6.02 -20.05
N PRO A 72 9.13 6.65 -19.95
CA PRO A 72 9.26 8.09 -19.69
C PRO A 72 8.56 9.00 -20.73
N SER A 73 8.28 8.48 -21.92
CA SER A 73 7.57 9.22 -22.96
C SER A 73 6.06 9.29 -22.71
N LYS A 74 5.50 8.38 -21.90
CA LYS A 74 4.06 8.27 -21.63
C LYS A 74 3.70 8.55 -20.17
N ASP A 75 4.46 7.99 -19.24
CA ASP A 75 4.14 7.99 -17.81
C ASP A 75 4.36 9.39 -17.20
N LEU A 76 3.58 9.71 -16.17
CA LEU A 76 3.81 10.89 -15.34
C LEU A 76 4.99 10.63 -14.40
N PHE A 77 6.01 11.46 -14.48
CA PHE A 77 7.18 11.43 -13.59
C PHE A 77 7.08 12.62 -12.64
N MET A 78 7.35 12.38 -11.36
CA MET A 78 7.32 13.38 -10.29
C MET A 78 8.67 13.43 -9.60
N GLY A 79 9.21 14.62 -9.39
CA GLY A 79 10.46 14.84 -8.68
C GLY A 79 10.32 14.73 -7.15
N PRO A 80 11.40 14.39 -6.43
CA PRO A 80 11.46 14.52 -4.99
C PRO A 80 11.14 15.95 -4.54
N GLY A 81 10.18 16.10 -3.63
CA GLY A 81 9.74 17.40 -3.10
C GLY A 81 8.67 18.10 -3.95
N ASP A 82 8.21 17.49 -5.03
CA ASP A 82 7.07 18.03 -5.78
C ASP A 82 5.80 18.00 -4.93
N THR A 83 4.97 19.03 -5.09
CA THR A 83 3.63 19.08 -4.51
C THR A 83 2.67 18.58 -5.55
N ILE A 84 1.85 17.59 -5.18
CA ILE A 84 0.83 17.03 -6.07
C ILE A 84 -0.56 17.18 -5.46
N VAL A 85 -1.56 17.26 -6.31
CA VAL A 85 -2.98 17.08 -5.96
C VAL A 85 -3.44 15.76 -6.56
N LEU A 86 -4.02 14.90 -5.72
CA LEU A 86 -4.58 13.61 -6.09
C LEU A 86 -6.10 13.70 -6.06
N ASP A 87 -6.74 13.55 -7.22
CA ASP A 87 -8.19 13.46 -7.35
C ASP A 87 -8.60 12.02 -7.64
N MET A 88 -9.52 11.49 -6.82
CA MET A 88 -10.10 10.16 -6.97
C MET A 88 -11.61 10.28 -7.09
N HIS A 89 -12.18 9.86 -8.22
CA HIS A 89 -13.63 9.97 -8.42
C HIS A 89 -14.17 8.90 -9.36
N ASP A 90 -15.47 8.64 -9.25
CA ASP A 90 -16.16 7.76 -10.18
C ASP A 90 -16.62 8.52 -11.44
N THR A 91 -16.56 7.86 -12.60
CA THR A 91 -17.05 8.39 -13.87
C THR A 91 -18.02 7.39 -14.51
N PRO A 92 -18.84 7.78 -15.49
CA PRO A 92 -19.66 6.82 -16.24
C PRO A 92 -18.86 5.70 -16.93
N ALA A 93 -17.55 5.87 -17.13
CA ALA A 93 -16.68 4.90 -17.78
C ALA A 93 -15.94 3.97 -16.79
N GLY A 94 -15.83 4.37 -15.53
CA GLY A 94 -15.03 3.69 -14.50
C GLY A 94 -14.43 4.67 -13.49
N PHE A 95 -13.84 4.13 -12.43
CA PHE A 95 -13.06 4.85 -11.43
C PHE A 95 -11.87 5.54 -12.09
N GLN A 96 -11.67 6.82 -11.80
CA GLN A 96 -10.59 7.63 -12.34
C GLN A 96 -9.73 8.20 -11.21
N VAL A 97 -8.43 8.14 -11.45
CA VAL A 97 -7.42 8.88 -10.70
C VAL A 97 -6.81 9.96 -11.61
N VAL A 98 -6.67 11.16 -11.08
CA VAL A 98 -5.93 12.26 -11.73
C VAL A 98 -4.89 12.77 -10.75
N ILE A 99 -3.66 12.95 -11.24
CA ILE A 99 -2.56 13.54 -10.49
C ILE A 99 -2.17 14.83 -11.19
N HIS A 100 -2.30 15.93 -10.47
CA HIS A 100 -1.79 17.24 -10.88
C HIS A 100 -0.49 17.51 -10.12
N ASP A 101 0.63 17.47 -10.82
CA ASP A 101 1.89 17.96 -10.26
C ASP A 101 1.89 19.48 -10.36
N VAL A 102 1.59 20.14 -9.25
CA VAL A 102 1.48 21.60 -9.22
C VAL A 102 2.84 22.28 -9.22
N THR A 103 3.93 21.56 -8.92
CA THR A 103 5.29 22.08 -9.01
C THR A 103 5.71 22.24 -10.47
N THR A 104 5.52 21.19 -11.28
CA THR A 104 5.94 21.18 -12.69
C THR A 104 4.85 21.68 -13.66
N GLY A 105 3.58 21.60 -13.24
CA GLY A 105 2.40 21.88 -14.07
C GLY A 105 1.98 20.70 -14.95
N GLU A 106 2.65 19.55 -14.84
CA GLU A 106 2.27 18.32 -15.55
C GLU A 106 1.02 17.69 -14.92
N THR A 107 0.32 16.88 -15.71
CA THR A 107 -0.87 16.16 -15.24
C THR A 107 -0.88 14.77 -15.86
N GLY A 108 -1.19 13.78 -15.04
CA GLY A 108 -1.42 12.41 -15.47
C GLY A 108 -2.77 11.91 -14.98
N SER A 109 -3.31 10.91 -15.67
CA SER A 109 -4.56 10.27 -15.24
C SER A 109 -4.57 8.79 -15.60
N MET A 110 -5.52 8.06 -15.00
CA MET A 110 -5.91 6.73 -15.45
C MET A 110 -7.36 6.47 -15.08
N THR A 111 -8.13 5.91 -16.02
CA THR A 111 -9.49 5.44 -15.76
C THR A 111 -9.56 3.93 -15.91
N ALA A 112 -10.03 3.23 -14.87
CA ALA A 112 -10.24 1.79 -14.83
C ALA A 112 -11.45 1.36 -15.67
N SER A 113 -11.35 1.55 -16.99
CA SER A 113 -12.44 1.39 -17.95
C SER A 113 -12.16 0.34 -19.02
N VAL A 114 -13.25 -0.18 -19.61
CA VAL A 114 -13.17 -1.05 -20.80
C VAL A 114 -12.46 -0.35 -21.97
N ALA A 115 -12.64 0.96 -22.14
CA ALA A 115 -12.00 1.72 -23.22
C ALA A 115 -10.47 1.79 -23.07
N ASN A 116 -9.98 1.86 -21.83
CA ASN A 116 -8.56 1.72 -21.49
C ASN A 116 -8.09 0.26 -21.45
N GLY A 117 -8.96 -0.70 -21.76
CA GLY A 117 -8.59 -2.11 -21.82
C GLY A 117 -8.46 -2.78 -20.45
N PHE A 118 -9.05 -2.22 -19.39
CA PHE A 118 -9.11 -2.92 -18.10
C PHE A 118 -9.94 -4.19 -18.21
N ARG A 119 -9.47 -5.25 -17.53
CA ARG A 119 -10.09 -6.57 -17.54
C ARG A 119 -10.09 -7.20 -16.16
N GLN A 120 -11.07 -8.05 -15.91
CA GLN A 120 -11.16 -8.84 -14.69
C GLN A 120 -11.01 -10.33 -15.02
N VAL A 121 -10.29 -11.07 -14.17
CA VAL A 121 -10.28 -12.55 -14.20
C VAL A 121 -11.67 -13.08 -13.88
N LEU A 122 -12.23 -13.90 -14.77
CA LEU A 122 -13.54 -14.53 -14.54
C LEU A 122 -13.43 -15.64 -13.49
N TYR A 123 -14.34 -15.65 -12.50
CA TYR A 123 -14.40 -16.73 -11.52
C TYR A 123 -14.98 -18.01 -12.15
N GLU A 124 -14.09 -18.93 -12.54
CA GLU A 124 -14.42 -20.15 -13.30
C GLU A 124 -13.73 -21.37 -12.66
N PRO A 125 -14.09 -21.76 -11.42
CA PRO A 125 -13.35 -22.76 -10.63
C PRO A 125 -13.36 -24.17 -11.24
N LYS A 126 -14.22 -24.41 -12.25
CA LYS A 126 -14.30 -25.66 -13.02
C LYS A 126 -14.06 -25.47 -14.52
N GLY A 127 -13.66 -24.26 -14.94
CA GLY A 127 -13.46 -23.87 -16.33
C GLY A 127 -11.99 -23.70 -16.70
N ASN A 128 -11.75 -22.98 -17.80
CA ASN A 128 -10.41 -22.52 -18.16
C ASN A 128 -10.15 -21.13 -17.56
N CYS A 129 -8.92 -20.66 -17.67
CA CYS A 129 -8.59 -19.31 -17.24
C CYS A 129 -8.86 -18.24 -18.31
N HIS A 130 -9.78 -17.32 -18.02
CA HIS A 130 -10.12 -16.21 -18.90
C HIS A 130 -10.22 -14.88 -18.15
N SER A 131 -10.00 -13.78 -18.89
CA SER A 131 -10.31 -12.41 -18.47
C SER A 131 -11.35 -11.81 -19.40
N ALA A 132 -12.23 -10.97 -18.85
CA ALA A 132 -13.22 -10.21 -19.62
C ALA A 132 -13.01 -8.71 -19.42
N PRO A 133 -13.31 -7.86 -20.44
CA PRO A 133 -13.32 -6.41 -20.27
C PRO A 133 -14.21 -6.01 -19.09
N TYR A 134 -13.71 -5.12 -18.25
CA TYR A 134 -14.39 -4.69 -17.04
C TYR A 134 -14.17 -3.20 -16.78
N ALA A 135 -15.22 -2.52 -16.35
CA ALA A 135 -15.15 -1.15 -15.85
C ALA A 135 -15.27 -1.22 -14.32
N TYR A 136 -14.21 -0.84 -13.62
CA TYR A 136 -14.19 -0.86 -12.16
C TYR A 136 -14.81 0.42 -11.63
N HIS A 137 -15.71 0.29 -10.66
CA HIS A 137 -16.36 1.41 -9.99
C HIS A 137 -16.26 1.23 -8.47
N PRO A 138 -16.21 2.31 -7.68
CA PRO A 138 -16.26 2.22 -6.23
C PRO A 138 -17.52 1.48 -5.76
N MET A 139 -17.37 0.59 -4.79
CA MET A 139 -18.51 -0.12 -4.18
C MET A 139 -19.43 0.83 -3.38
N TYR A 140 -18.88 1.94 -2.87
CA TYR A 140 -19.59 2.90 -2.04
C TYR A 140 -19.43 4.32 -2.58
N ALA A 141 -20.51 5.10 -2.53
CA ALA A 141 -20.50 6.51 -2.90
C ALA A 141 -19.85 7.42 -1.84
N SER A 142 -19.66 6.92 -0.61
CA SER A 142 -19.01 7.64 0.50
C SER A 142 -18.27 6.68 1.42
N SER A 143 -17.27 7.17 2.14
CA SER A 143 -16.47 6.39 3.11
C SER A 143 -16.80 6.74 4.55
N SER A 144 -16.89 5.71 5.41
CA SER A 144 -16.98 5.78 6.88
C SER A 144 -16.33 4.52 7.46
N GLU A 145 -16.23 4.43 8.79
CA GLU A 145 -15.70 3.26 9.49
C GLU A 145 -16.52 1.97 9.27
N HIS A 146 -17.72 2.08 8.68
CA HIS A 146 -18.62 0.96 8.37
C HIS A 146 -18.60 0.52 6.91
N THR A 147 -18.06 1.34 6.00
CA THR A 147 -17.92 0.98 4.58
C THR A 147 -16.52 0.41 4.39
N ARG A 148 -16.41 -0.90 4.16
CA ARG A 148 -15.13 -1.59 4.01
C ARG A 148 -15.22 -2.70 2.99
N LEU A 149 -14.08 -3.13 2.48
CA LEU A 149 -13.95 -4.38 1.74
C LEU A 149 -14.06 -5.55 2.72
N THR A 150 -14.77 -6.62 2.32
CA THR A 150 -15.09 -7.75 3.20
C THR A 150 -14.12 -8.92 3.07
N TRP A 151 -13.04 -8.75 2.32
CA TRP A 151 -12.06 -9.79 2.01
C TRP A 151 -10.62 -9.37 2.32
N THR A 152 -10.33 -8.06 2.40
CA THR A 152 -9.02 -7.51 2.73
C THR A 152 -8.71 -7.65 4.22
N ALA A 153 -7.41 -7.66 4.56
CA ALA A 153 -6.98 -7.58 5.96
C ALA A 153 -7.37 -6.24 6.57
N HIS A 154 -7.01 -5.14 5.89
CA HIS A 154 -7.40 -3.79 6.24
C HIS A 154 -8.92 -3.57 6.15
N GLY A 155 -9.45 -2.78 7.09
CA GLY A 155 -10.84 -2.38 7.22
C GLY A 155 -11.14 -0.95 6.78
N TYR A 156 -10.21 -0.28 6.09
CA TYR A 156 -10.41 1.04 5.51
C TYR A 156 -11.07 0.99 4.11
N ASN A 157 -11.41 2.16 3.56
CA ASN A 157 -12.02 2.30 2.24
C ASN A 157 -11.41 3.49 1.46
N VAL A 158 -11.21 4.63 2.13
CA VAL A 158 -10.34 5.71 1.65
C VAL A 158 -9.29 5.95 2.72
N ALA A 159 -8.03 5.75 2.38
CA ALA A 159 -6.90 5.89 3.30
C ALA A 159 -5.65 6.35 2.53
N PHE A 160 -4.74 6.98 3.25
CA PHE A 160 -3.33 6.97 2.91
C PHE A 160 -2.68 5.84 3.70
N SER A 161 -1.84 5.05 3.05
CA SER A 161 -1.10 3.94 3.65
C SER A 161 0.27 3.88 2.99
N ASP A 162 1.32 3.72 3.80
CA ASP A 162 2.66 3.38 3.34
C ASP A 162 2.89 1.90 3.64
N GLU A 163 3.18 1.10 2.60
CA GLU A 163 3.50 -0.30 2.75
C GLU A 163 5.01 -0.45 3.01
N ILE A 164 5.35 -0.92 4.21
CA ILE A 164 6.72 -1.06 4.69
C ILE A 164 7.06 -2.56 4.87
N GLY A 165 8.33 -2.89 5.12
CA GLY A 165 8.70 -4.29 5.37
C GLY A 165 8.83 -5.14 4.11
N HIS A 166 9.24 -4.53 2.99
CA HIS A 166 9.54 -5.24 1.75
C HIS A 166 10.96 -4.95 1.26
N PHE A 167 11.89 -4.71 2.18
CA PHE A 167 13.30 -4.53 1.85
C PHE A 167 14.20 -4.92 3.02
N GLU A 168 15.18 -5.76 2.73
CA GLU A 168 16.22 -6.18 3.67
C GLU A 168 17.61 -5.95 3.07
N TYR A 169 18.57 -5.53 3.88
CA TYR A 169 19.94 -5.36 3.40
C TYR A 169 20.61 -6.71 3.24
N CYS A 170 21.24 -6.91 2.08
CA CYS A 170 22.03 -8.10 1.83
C CYS A 170 23.42 -7.73 1.32
N ASP A 171 24.47 -8.02 2.09
CA ASP A 171 25.84 -7.65 1.72
C ASP A 171 26.38 -8.48 0.54
N VAL A 172 25.93 -9.73 0.42
CA VAL A 172 26.37 -10.64 -0.66
C VAL A 172 25.17 -11.30 -1.31
N VAL A 173 24.86 -10.89 -2.53
CA VAL A 173 23.80 -11.50 -3.35
C VAL A 173 24.38 -12.57 -4.27
N ASN A 174 23.79 -13.76 -4.25
CA ASN A 174 24.13 -14.85 -5.17
C ASN A 174 22.87 -15.51 -5.72
N ASN A 175 22.73 -15.59 -7.05
CA ASN A 175 21.54 -16.15 -7.72
C ASN A 175 20.21 -15.59 -7.19
N GLN A 176 20.12 -14.27 -6.98
CA GLN A 176 18.94 -13.57 -6.45
C GLN A 176 18.51 -14.00 -5.04
N LYS A 177 19.43 -14.58 -4.27
CA LYS A 177 19.25 -14.89 -2.85
C LYS A 177 20.30 -14.19 -2.01
N CYS A 178 19.97 -13.93 -0.75
CA CYS A 178 20.96 -13.46 0.17
C CYS A 178 21.91 -14.58 0.61
N HIS A 179 23.20 -14.26 0.65
CA HIS A 179 24.25 -15.16 1.12
C HIS A 179 24.89 -14.67 2.42
N SER A 180 24.83 -13.36 2.68
CA SER A 180 25.33 -12.72 3.89
C SER A 180 24.41 -11.56 4.22
N GLY A 181 23.80 -11.60 5.41
CA GLY A 181 22.98 -10.51 5.94
C GLY A 181 23.75 -9.20 5.99
N GLY A 182 23.02 -8.10 5.99
CA GLY A 182 23.53 -6.74 5.97
C GLY A 182 23.59 -6.04 7.33
N ALA A 183 23.32 -4.73 7.30
CA ALA A 183 23.57 -3.83 8.43
C ALA A 183 22.47 -3.84 9.52
N THR A 184 21.25 -4.29 9.19
CA THR A 184 20.11 -4.32 10.11
C THR A 184 19.62 -5.74 10.39
N ASP A 185 19.81 -6.65 9.44
CA ASP A 185 19.76 -8.10 9.61
C ASP A 185 21.19 -8.66 9.49
N ALA A 186 21.68 -9.33 10.53
CA ALA A 186 23.03 -9.88 10.56
C ALA A 186 23.15 -11.27 9.93
N SER A 187 22.04 -11.92 9.58
CA SER A 187 22.02 -13.30 9.11
C SER A 187 20.92 -13.56 8.11
N ALA A 188 21.33 -13.81 6.87
CA ALA A 188 20.40 -14.20 5.82
C ALA A 188 19.51 -15.39 6.22
N ASP A 189 18.20 -15.23 6.09
CA ASP A 189 17.20 -16.18 6.54
C ASP A 189 16.13 -16.49 5.46
N GLY A 190 14.86 -16.65 5.86
CA GLY A 190 13.83 -17.31 5.05
C GLY A 190 13.14 -16.40 4.04
N ASP A 191 12.95 -15.15 4.44
CA ASP A 191 12.29 -14.06 3.73
C ASP A 191 13.26 -13.29 2.83
N ASP A 192 14.55 -13.58 2.94
CA ASP A 192 15.65 -12.97 2.20
C ASP A 192 15.73 -13.40 0.70
N ASN A 193 14.66 -13.11 -0.06
CA ASN A 193 14.45 -13.53 -1.45
C ASN A 193 14.33 -12.32 -2.43
N TYR A 194 14.39 -12.63 -3.73
CA TYR A 194 14.35 -11.65 -4.81
C TYR A 194 15.44 -10.56 -4.67
N CYS A 195 16.67 -11.00 -4.37
CA CYS A 195 17.73 -10.08 -4.01
C CYS A 195 18.47 -9.51 -5.23
N PHE A 196 18.81 -8.23 -5.14
CA PHE A 196 19.50 -7.47 -6.19
C PHE A 196 20.85 -6.98 -5.71
N ALA A 197 21.87 -7.14 -6.56
CA ALA A 197 23.20 -6.59 -6.30
C ALA A 197 23.19 -5.06 -6.42
N ALA A 198 24.06 -4.39 -5.67
CA ALA A 198 24.14 -2.94 -5.63
C ALA A 198 24.32 -2.27 -7.01
N SER A 199 24.98 -2.97 -7.93
CA SER A 199 25.18 -2.53 -9.32
C SER A 199 23.90 -2.35 -10.13
N LEU A 200 22.75 -2.84 -9.64
CA LEU A 200 21.44 -2.66 -10.27
C LEU A 200 20.72 -1.42 -9.74
N SER A 201 21.16 -0.85 -8.62
CA SER A 201 20.63 0.42 -8.13
C SER A 201 21.13 1.58 -8.99
N LEU A 202 20.24 2.51 -9.31
CA LEU A 202 20.54 3.63 -10.20
C LEU A 202 21.02 4.90 -9.47
N LEU A 203 20.85 4.98 -8.15
CA LEU A 203 21.22 6.16 -7.37
C LEU A 203 22.11 5.78 -6.17
N VAL A 204 21.52 5.19 -5.13
CA VAL A 204 22.25 4.76 -3.92
C VAL A 204 22.65 3.31 -4.10
N GLN A 205 23.95 3.05 -4.23
CA GLN A 205 24.48 1.69 -4.44
C GLN A 205 24.25 0.83 -3.20
N VAL A 206 23.12 0.13 -3.17
CA VAL A 206 22.66 -0.73 -2.08
C VAL A 206 22.23 -2.06 -2.66
N SER A 207 22.67 -3.14 -2.04
CA SER A 207 22.17 -4.49 -2.29
C SER A 207 21.14 -4.87 -1.24
N GLY A 208 20.15 -5.65 -1.65
CA GLY A 208 19.07 -6.05 -0.76
C GLY A 208 18.05 -6.95 -1.43
N CYS A 209 17.18 -7.49 -0.60
CA CYS A 209 16.08 -8.38 -0.94
C CYS A 209 14.77 -7.59 -0.92
N THR A 210 13.75 -8.04 -1.63
CA THR A 210 12.47 -7.30 -1.78
C THR A 210 11.25 -8.17 -1.54
N ASP A 211 11.42 -9.31 -0.86
CA ASP A 211 10.29 -10.10 -0.38
C ASP A 211 9.70 -9.46 0.89
N THR A 212 8.60 -10.00 1.38
CA THR A 212 8.01 -9.60 2.67
C THR A 212 8.91 -9.99 3.83
N ASP A 213 9.32 -9.00 4.62
CA ASP A 213 9.98 -9.12 5.93
C ASP A 213 8.92 -9.45 6.98
N VAL A 214 8.92 -10.71 7.44
CA VAL A 214 7.93 -11.26 8.39
C VAL A 214 8.45 -11.34 9.83
N ASP A 215 9.75 -11.12 10.03
CA ASP A 215 10.38 -11.11 11.35
C ASP A 215 10.63 -9.69 11.91
N PHE A 216 10.35 -8.69 11.08
CA PHE A 216 10.30 -7.25 11.34
C PHE A 216 11.63 -6.62 11.70
N ASP A 217 12.75 -7.09 11.13
CA ASP A 217 14.08 -6.58 11.46
C ASP A 217 14.71 -5.67 10.37
N GLY A 218 14.09 -5.61 9.19
CA GLY A 218 14.51 -4.81 8.06
C GLY A 218 14.58 -3.30 8.35
N PRO A 219 15.26 -2.51 7.50
CA PRO A 219 15.50 -1.09 7.71
C PRO A 219 14.25 -0.27 8.05
N SER A 220 13.08 -0.57 7.46
CA SER A 220 11.84 0.15 7.76
C SER A 220 11.36 -0.03 9.20
N TYR A 221 11.85 -1.04 9.92
CA TYR A 221 11.56 -1.27 11.33
C TYR A 221 12.66 -0.73 12.26
N GLN A 222 13.62 0.02 11.71
CA GLN A 222 14.70 0.64 12.45
C GLN A 222 14.51 2.16 12.52
N PRO A 223 14.71 2.79 13.70
CA PRO A 223 14.53 4.24 13.84
C PRO A 223 15.51 5.04 12.96
N THR A 224 16.61 4.44 12.52
CA THR A 224 17.62 5.08 11.68
C THR A 224 17.22 5.26 10.22
N ALA A 225 16.10 4.67 9.77
CA ALA A 225 15.61 4.81 8.40
C ALA A 225 14.54 5.89 8.24
N TRP A 226 14.04 6.47 9.34
CA TRP A 226 12.87 7.36 9.33
C TRP A 226 13.20 8.79 9.78
N PRO A 227 12.56 9.81 9.17
CA PRO A 227 12.60 11.16 9.70
C PRO A 227 11.89 11.27 11.05
N GLY A 228 12.33 12.21 11.89
CA GLY A 228 11.67 12.50 13.18
C GLY A 228 11.96 11.53 14.33
N THR A 229 12.95 10.65 14.20
CA THR A 229 13.37 9.69 15.27
C THR A 229 14.59 10.14 16.07
N GLY A 230 15.21 11.28 15.73
CA GLY A 230 16.35 11.87 16.46
C GLY A 230 17.73 11.26 16.14
N SER A 231 17.80 10.30 15.21
CA SER A 231 19.07 9.70 14.76
C SER A 231 19.68 10.51 13.61
N ALA A 232 20.81 11.17 13.82
CA ALA A 232 21.46 12.00 12.78
C ALA A 232 22.15 11.13 11.71
N ARG A 233 21.44 10.87 10.60
CA ARG A 233 21.92 10.30 9.33
C ARG A 233 21.04 10.87 8.21
N PRO A 234 21.45 10.87 6.92
CA PRO A 234 20.51 11.19 5.86
C PRO A 234 19.41 10.12 5.87
N VAL A 235 18.21 10.55 6.24
CA VAL A 235 16.94 9.82 6.12
C VAL A 235 16.08 10.56 5.10
N PRO A 236 15.10 9.91 4.47
CA PRO A 236 14.15 10.59 3.59
C PRO A 236 13.46 11.76 4.30
N ASP A 237 13.04 12.77 3.55
CA ASP A 237 12.06 13.73 4.03
C ASP A 237 10.71 13.02 4.27
N PRO A 238 9.91 13.45 5.26
CA PRO A 238 8.63 12.80 5.54
C PRO A 238 7.66 12.97 4.38
N ILE A 239 6.79 11.98 4.19
CA ILE A 239 5.57 12.20 3.40
C ILE A 239 4.68 13.15 4.18
N VAL A 240 4.21 14.20 3.51
CA VAL A 240 3.34 15.24 4.08
C VAL A 240 2.11 15.40 3.20
N PHE A 241 0.93 15.32 3.80
CA PHE A 241 -0.34 15.41 3.06
C PHE A 241 -1.42 16.13 3.88
N THR A 242 -2.42 16.69 3.20
CA THR A 242 -3.61 17.25 3.85
C THR A 242 -4.68 16.18 4.03
N SER A 243 -5.62 16.38 4.97
CA SER A 243 -6.79 15.49 5.05
C SER A 243 -7.50 15.40 3.70
N PRO A 244 -7.98 14.20 3.29
CA PRO A 244 -8.77 14.10 2.08
C PRO A 244 -10.09 14.87 2.25
N LEU A 245 -10.60 15.37 1.13
CA LEU A 245 -11.92 15.97 1.03
C LEU A 245 -12.83 15.04 0.22
N PHE A 246 -14.13 15.17 0.39
CA PHE A 246 -15.12 14.52 -0.46
C PHE A 246 -16.03 15.54 -1.12
N ASP A 247 -16.51 15.21 -2.32
CA ASP A 247 -17.42 16.06 -3.08
C ASP A 247 -18.84 16.05 -2.50
N THR A 248 -19.46 17.22 -2.52
CA THR A 248 -20.85 17.46 -2.18
C THR A 248 -21.51 18.27 -3.28
N SER A 249 -22.84 18.37 -3.24
CA SER A 249 -23.60 19.26 -4.14
C SER A 249 -23.17 20.75 -4.08
N ASN A 250 -22.43 21.18 -3.05
CA ASN A 250 -22.01 22.57 -2.84
C ASN A 250 -20.47 22.76 -2.88
N GLY A 251 -19.72 21.82 -3.45
CA GLY A 251 -18.24 21.81 -3.45
C GLY A 251 -17.69 20.71 -2.55
N THR A 252 -16.48 20.87 -2.04
CA THR A 252 -15.81 19.85 -1.20
C THR A 252 -16.14 19.98 0.28
N SER A 253 -15.99 18.90 1.04
CA SER A 253 -16.18 18.86 2.48
C SER A 253 -15.16 17.95 3.18
N ASN A 254 -14.82 18.31 4.41
CA ASN A 254 -13.92 17.55 5.26
C ASN A 254 -14.63 16.32 5.85
N TYR A 255 -13.94 15.19 5.95
CA TYR A 255 -14.39 14.08 6.81
C TYR A 255 -14.42 14.51 8.28
N ASP A 256 -15.47 14.09 9.00
CA ASP A 256 -15.67 14.47 10.40
C ASP A 256 -14.71 13.77 11.35
N ARG A 257 -14.22 12.58 10.99
CA ARG A 257 -13.37 11.71 11.82
C ARG A 257 -12.33 11.00 10.94
N ILE A 258 -11.22 10.63 11.57
CA ILE A 258 -10.15 9.82 10.99
C ILE A 258 -9.81 8.70 11.99
N ALA A 259 -9.34 7.56 11.47
CA ALA A 259 -8.82 6.46 12.27
C ALA A 259 -7.38 6.15 11.87
N PHE A 260 -6.58 5.75 12.85
CA PHE A 260 -5.31 5.07 12.61
C PHE A 260 -5.57 3.57 12.57
N GLU A 261 -4.95 2.88 11.64
CA GLU A 261 -5.05 1.43 11.50
C GLU A 261 -3.72 0.84 11.03
N THR A 262 -3.39 -0.33 11.55
CA THR A 262 -2.32 -1.18 11.02
C THR A 262 -2.80 -2.63 11.05
N ASP A 263 -2.49 -3.41 10.02
CA ASP A 263 -2.91 -4.80 9.87
C ASP A 263 -1.90 -5.82 10.43
N LEU A 264 -1.02 -5.39 11.35
CA LEU A 264 -0.04 -6.23 12.06
C LEU A 264 -0.56 -7.63 12.45
N PRO A 265 -1.77 -7.79 13.04
CA PRO A 265 -2.27 -9.13 13.38
C PRO A 265 -2.41 -10.09 12.19
N ARG A 266 -2.61 -9.58 10.96
CA ARG A 266 -2.57 -10.41 9.76
C ARG A 266 -1.15 -10.88 9.45
N ILE A 267 -0.18 -9.97 9.53
CA ILE A 267 1.23 -10.25 9.18
C ILE A 267 1.89 -11.13 10.24
N GLU A 268 1.58 -10.93 11.53
CA GLU A 268 2.05 -11.76 12.65
C GLU A 268 1.40 -13.16 12.72
N ALA A 269 0.62 -13.57 11.72
CA ALA A 269 -0.12 -14.82 11.75
C ALA A 269 0.78 -16.04 11.50
N ALA A 270 0.36 -17.20 12.02
CA ALA A 270 1.14 -18.44 11.89
C ALA A 270 1.35 -18.90 10.44
N ASP A 271 0.44 -18.57 9.51
CA ASP A 271 0.61 -18.86 8.08
C ASP A 271 1.70 -18.01 7.40
N LEU A 272 2.16 -16.95 8.07
CA LEU A 272 3.25 -16.07 7.66
C LEU A 272 4.46 -16.16 8.62
N GLY A 273 4.51 -17.18 9.48
CA GLY A 273 5.65 -17.41 10.38
C GLY A 273 5.54 -16.78 11.78
N GLY A 274 4.52 -15.98 12.04
CA GLY A 274 4.31 -15.34 13.35
C GLY A 274 3.53 -16.20 14.36
N SER A 275 3.10 -15.58 15.47
CA SER A 275 2.42 -16.25 16.60
C SER A 275 1.04 -15.71 16.96
N CYS A 276 0.52 -14.72 16.22
CA CYS A 276 -0.79 -14.13 16.44
C CYS A 276 -1.90 -15.12 16.04
N ASP A 277 -2.73 -15.49 17.03
CA ASP A 277 -3.99 -16.17 16.79
C ASP A 277 -5.08 -15.14 16.48
N ARG A 278 -5.34 -14.95 15.19
CA ARG A 278 -6.34 -14.02 14.66
C ARG A 278 -7.78 -14.34 15.06
N SER A 279 -8.06 -15.51 15.65
CA SER A 279 -9.39 -15.84 16.17
C SER A 279 -9.58 -15.38 17.61
N THR A 280 -8.52 -15.40 18.42
CA THR A 280 -8.58 -15.05 19.86
C THR A 280 -7.92 -13.72 20.19
N GLY A 281 -7.04 -13.21 19.33
CA GLY A 281 -6.15 -12.07 19.58
C GLY A 281 -4.92 -12.43 20.42
N THR A 282 -4.76 -13.70 20.81
CA THR A 282 -3.62 -14.13 21.64
C THR A 282 -2.33 -14.07 20.82
N GLY A 283 -1.29 -13.45 21.38
CA GLY A 283 0.03 -13.38 20.74
C GLY A 283 0.20 -12.29 19.68
N CYS A 284 -0.86 -11.55 19.34
CA CYS A 284 -0.78 -10.38 18.46
C CYS A 284 -0.19 -9.19 19.23
N THR A 285 0.75 -8.46 18.63
CA THR A 285 1.45 -7.36 19.30
C THR A 285 1.56 -6.11 18.44
N ASN A 286 1.74 -4.96 19.10
CA ASN A 286 1.99 -3.68 18.44
C ASN A 286 2.91 -2.83 19.34
N PRO A 287 4.15 -2.52 18.92
CA PRO A 287 4.78 -2.96 17.67
C PRO A 287 4.99 -4.49 17.62
N PRO A 288 5.22 -5.07 16.42
CA PRO A 288 5.48 -6.51 16.28
C PRO A 288 6.84 -6.88 16.91
N PRO A 289 7.09 -8.14 17.28
CA PRO A 289 8.39 -8.59 17.74
C PRO A 289 9.42 -8.44 16.61
N GLY A 290 10.64 -8.01 16.93
CA GLY A 290 11.70 -7.72 15.94
C GLY A 290 11.82 -6.23 15.62
N ALA A 291 10.70 -5.51 15.55
CA ALA A 291 10.69 -4.09 15.26
C ALA A 291 11.24 -3.23 16.41
N ASN A 292 12.29 -2.45 16.11
CA ASN A 292 12.82 -1.42 17.03
C ASN A 292 12.10 -0.07 16.88
N PHE A 293 11.38 0.11 15.77
CA PHE A 293 10.60 1.27 15.42
C PHE A 293 9.44 0.85 14.52
N TYR A 294 8.32 1.54 14.65
CA TYR A 294 7.19 1.43 13.74
C TYR A 294 6.67 2.85 13.49
N PRO A 295 6.48 3.27 12.22
CA PRO A 295 6.11 4.64 11.89
C PRO A 295 4.78 5.01 12.52
N ILE A 296 4.60 6.30 12.76
CA ILE A 296 3.36 6.89 13.22
C ILE A 296 2.99 8.06 12.33
N TYR A 297 1.71 8.43 12.38
CA TYR A 297 1.25 9.69 11.82
C TYR A 297 1.31 10.80 12.88
N THR A 298 1.65 12.01 12.47
CA THR A 298 1.55 13.20 13.31
C THR A 298 0.79 14.27 12.57
N THR A 299 0.22 15.22 13.31
CA THR A 299 -0.24 16.48 12.68
C THR A 299 0.79 17.55 12.91
N GLY A 300 0.93 18.44 11.94
CA GLY A 300 1.81 19.60 12.02
C GLY A 300 1.28 20.79 11.24
N THR A 301 2.09 21.83 11.15
CA THR A 301 1.78 23.04 10.36
C THR A 301 2.83 23.25 9.28
N LEU A 302 2.39 23.31 8.02
CA LEU A 302 3.21 23.67 6.86
C LEU A 302 2.53 24.80 6.09
N GLY A 303 3.22 25.92 5.88
CA GLY A 303 2.66 27.08 5.18
C GLY A 303 1.42 27.70 5.85
N GLY A 304 1.20 27.44 7.14
CA GLY A 304 0.01 27.87 7.88
C GLY A 304 -1.22 26.96 7.73
N GLN A 305 -1.11 25.86 6.97
CA GLN A 305 -2.13 24.82 6.85
C GLN A 305 -1.81 23.65 7.77
N CYS A 306 -2.86 22.96 8.25
CA CYS A 306 -2.67 21.71 8.96
C CYS A 306 -2.32 20.60 7.97
N VAL A 307 -1.31 19.80 8.32
CA VAL A 307 -0.87 18.64 7.53
C VAL A 307 -0.70 17.41 8.42
N TRP A 308 -0.89 16.24 7.82
CA TRP A 308 -0.42 14.95 8.33
C TRP A 308 1.01 14.72 7.87
N GLN A 309 1.81 14.10 8.73
CA GLN A 309 3.21 13.75 8.46
C GLN A 309 3.43 12.31 8.92
N GLU A 310 4.19 11.53 8.16
CA GLU A 310 4.54 10.15 8.51
C GLU A 310 6.00 10.01 8.91
N GLY A 311 6.27 9.24 9.97
CA GLY A 311 7.61 8.97 10.47
C GLY A 311 7.64 8.88 11.98
N GLY A 312 8.61 9.55 12.61
CA GLY A 312 8.76 9.59 14.06
C GLY A 312 8.08 10.80 14.74
N ALA A 313 8.03 10.79 16.07
CA ALA A 313 7.34 11.81 16.85
C ALA A 313 7.98 13.22 16.83
N SER A 314 9.20 13.37 16.31
CA SER A 314 9.97 14.62 16.33
C SER A 314 10.14 15.26 14.95
N LEU A 315 9.16 15.09 14.05
CA LEU A 315 9.17 15.73 12.74
C LEU A 315 9.07 17.27 12.87
N PRO A 316 9.78 18.04 12.04
CA PRO A 316 9.65 19.49 12.02
C PRO A 316 8.20 19.93 11.83
N GLY A 317 7.76 20.90 12.64
CA GLY A 317 6.39 21.44 12.56
C GLY A 317 5.31 20.61 13.26
N THR A 318 5.66 19.46 13.86
CA THR A 318 4.71 18.60 14.58
C THR A 318 4.01 19.36 15.71
N THR A 319 2.68 19.26 15.73
CA THR A 319 1.78 19.83 16.75
C THR A 319 1.09 18.77 17.62
N ASN A 320 0.91 17.55 17.12
CA ASN A 320 0.35 16.44 17.89
C ASN A 320 0.90 15.10 17.40
N THR A 321 1.36 14.27 18.33
CA THR A 321 2.01 12.98 18.09
C THR A 321 1.12 11.78 18.39
N PHE A 322 -0.12 12.01 18.87
CA PHE A 322 -1.08 10.96 19.22
C PHE A 322 -0.53 9.88 20.17
N GLY A 323 0.40 10.27 21.05
CA GLY A 323 1.04 9.38 22.02
C GLY A 323 2.49 9.04 21.68
N GLY A 324 2.95 9.36 20.46
CA GLY A 324 4.37 9.33 20.07
C GLY A 324 4.96 7.95 19.82
N ASN A 325 4.14 6.91 19.72
CA ASN A 325 4.53 5.56 19.31
C ASN A 325 3.33 4.77 18.76
N SER A 326 3.60 3.68 18.04
CA SER A 326 2.60 2.86 17.37
C SER A 326 1.57 2.24 18.32
N THR A 327 1.99 1.80 19.52
CA THR A 327 1.08 1.22 20.52
C THR A 327 0.01 2.23 20.95
N ALA A 328 0.40 3.49 21.17
CA ALA A 328 -0.51 4.54 21.57
C ALA A 328 -1.39 5.03 20.40
N GLU A 329 -0.81 5.14 19.20
CA GLU A 329 -1.50 5.68 18.04
C GLU A 329 -2.54 4.71 17.49
N TYR A 330 -2.15 3.48 17.12
CA TYR A 330 -3.04 2.52 16.47
C TYR A 330 -4.00 1.82 17.43
N GLY A 331 -3.83 2.00 18.75
CA GLY A 331 -4.80 1.57 19.75
C GLY A 331 -4.91 0.06 19.94
N SER A 332 -6.15 -0.45 20.05
CA SER A 332 -6.42 -1.84 20.43
C SER A 332 -6.78 -2.72 19.23
N LEU A 333 -6.69 -4.04 19.42
CA LEU A 333 -7.14 -5.03 18.44
C LEU A 333 -8.58 -4.76 18.00
N LEU A 334 -8.78 -4.78 16.68
CA LEU A 334 -10.06 -4.60 16.02
C LEU A 334 -10.57 -5.95 15.51
N SER A 335 -11.71 -6.39 16.05
CA SER A 335 -12.41 -7.55 15.52
C SER A 335 -13.23 -7.15 14.30
N LEU A 336 -12.90 -7.72 13.15
CA LEU A 336 -13.60 -7.53 11.89
C LEU A 336 -14.41 -8.78 11.53
N ALA A 337 -15.62 -8.57 11.02
CA ALA A 337 -16.49 -9.63 10.52
C ALA A 337 -16.08 -10.02 9.08
N TYR A 338 -16.17 -11.27 8.70
CA TYR A 338 -15.92 -11.74 7.32
C TYR A 338 -17.04 -12.69 6.92
N PRO A 339 -17.63 -12.52 5.73
CA PRO A 339 -18.60 -13.48 5.23
C PRO A 339 -17.91 -14.82 4.97
N ILE A 340 -18.58 -15.90 5.35
CA ILE A 340 -18.19 -17.27 5.06
C ILE A 340 -19.42 -18.06 4.57
N PRO A 341 -19.25 -19.25 3.98
CA PRO A 341 -20.39 -20.08 3.61
C PRO A 341 -21.35 -20.29 4.77
N GLY A 342 -22.59 -19.83 4.60
CA GLY A 342 -23.65 -20.00 5.60
C GLY A 342 -23.52 -19.14 6.86
N GLY A 343 -22.63 -18.14 6.92
CA GLY A 343 -22.49 -17.30 8.11
C GLY A 343 -21.48 -16.17 8.03
N VAL A 344 -21.03 -15.75 9.21
CA VAL A 344 -20.02 -14.71 9.41
C VAL A 344 -19.02 -15.22 10.44
N VAL A 345 -17.75 -14.92 10.22
CA VAL A 345 -16.68 -15.19 11.18
C VAL A 345 -15.99 -13.90 11.60
N SER A 346 -15.58 -13.79 12.85
CA SER A 346 -14.78 -12.67 13.33
C SER A 346 -13.29 -13.00 13.29
N ARG A 347 -12.47 -12.04 12.88
CA ARG A 347 -10.99 -12.11 12.89
C ARG A 347 -10.41 -10.80 13.40
N TYR A 348 -9.36 -10.90 14.20
CA TYR A 348 -8.48 -9.79 14.53
C TYR A 348 -7.42 -9.71 13.45
N ASN A 349 -7.59 -8.80 12.50
CA ASN A 349 -6.60 -8.52 11.47
C ASN A 349 -5.92 -7.17 11.67
N ASN A 350 -6.40 -6.31 12.58
CA ASN A 350 -5.89 -4.95 12.71
C ASN A 350 -5.81 -4.50 14.17
N TYR A 351 -4.97 -3.50 14.43
CA TYR A 351 -5.16 -2.53 15.51
C TYR A 351 -5.85 -1.29 14.94
N ARG A 352 -6.82 -0.72 15.66
CA ARG A 352 -7.45 0.54 15.25
C ARG A 352 -7.71 1.48 16.41
N ASN A 353 -7.49 2.77 16.16
CA ASN A 353 -7.88 3.87 17.03
C ASN A 353 -8.62 4.93 16.21
N THR A 354 -9.89 5.19 16.53
CA THR A 354 -10.66 6.21 15.83
C THR A 354 -10.77 7.47 16.66
N LEU A 355 -10.35 8.59 16.08
CA LEU A 355 -10.45 9.90 16.71
C LEU A 355 -11.91 10.37 16.76
N THR A 356 -12.27 11.14 17.79
CA THR A 356 -13.62 11.69 17.96
C THR A 356 -13.94 12.78 16.95
N THR A 357 -12.92 13.46 16.44
CA THR A 357 -12.99 14.50 15.40
C THR A 357 -11.74 14.43 14.52
N ASN A 358 -11.82 14.85 13.27
CA ASN A 358 -10.65 15.10 12.44
C ASN A 358 -9.88 16.33 12.97
N PRO A 359 -8.68 16.15 13.57
CA PRO A 359 -7.92 17.26 14.15
C PRO A 359 -7.23 18.13 13.09
N CYS A 360 -7.18 17.69 11.84
CA CYS A 360 -6.39 18.29 10.78
C CYS A 360 -7.19 18.51 9.51
N ARG A 361 -8.29 19.26 9.65
CA ARG A 361 -9.17 19.60 8.53
C ARG A 361 -8.44 20.50 7.52
N ALA A 362 -8.62 20.20 6.22
CA ALA A 362 -8.07 20.98 5.12
C ALA A 362 -8.80 22.31 4.94
#